data_AF-A0A0T2MD30-F1
#
_entry.id   AF-A0A0T2MD30-F1
#
_cell.length_a   1.000
_cell.length_b   1.000
_cell.length_c   1.000
_cell.angle_alpha   90.00
_cell.angle_beta   90.00
_cell.angle_gamma   90.00
#
_symmetry.space_group_name_H-M   'P 1'
#
loop_
_entity.id
_entity.type
_entity.pdbx_description
1 polymer ?
#
loop_
_entity_poly.entity_id
_entity_poly.type
_entity_poly.pdbx_seq_one_letter_code
_entity_poly.pdbx_strand_id
1 'polypeptide(L)' 'MRLNRETRRTAAQFLNGVAVSVVATLVLAPLAGGQARPVVTAIAIAGAMMLHAAAVVIGGRPGADNH' A
#
# COMPACT_ATOMS: atom_id res chain seq x y z
N MET A 1 -3.63 -16.06 17.39
CA MET A 1 -3.85 -14.76 18.06
C MET A 1 -4.80 -13.91 17.20
N ARG A 2 -5.96 -13.47 17.73
CA ARG A 2 -6.81 -12.50 17.02
C ARG A 2 -6.21 -11.11 17.23
N LEU A 3 -5.76 -10.46 16.16
CA LEU A 3 -5.33 -9.06 16.21
C LEU A 3 -6.50 -8.17 16.63
N ASN A 4 -6.28 -7.31 17.62
CA ASN A 4 -7.24 -6.29 18.05
C ASN A 4 -7.61 -5.38 16.85
N ARG A 5 -8.85 -4.91 16.78
CA ARG A 5 -9.37 -4.04 15.71
C ARG A 5 -8.51 -2.80 15.54
N GLU A 6 -8.00 -2.26 16.64
CA GLU A 6 -7.08 -1.13 16.64
C GLU A 6 -5.73 -1.49 16.02
N THR A 7 -5.13 -2.62 16.40
CA THR A 7 -3.87 -3.12 15.79
C THR A 7 -4.02 -3.37 14.29
N ARG A 8 -5.17 -3.91 13.86
CA ARG A 8 -5.48 -4.09 12.41
C ARG A 8 -5.56 -2.76 11.68
N ARG A 9 -6.23 -1.76 12.27
CA ARG A 9 -6.34 -0.42 11.69
C ARG A 9 -4.95 0.24 11.56
N THR A 10 -4.14 0.18 12.61
CA THR A 10 -2.77 0.71 12.61
C THR A 10 -1.91 0.02 11.57
N ALA A 11 -1.98 -1.31 11.48
CA ALA A 11 -1.23 -2.08 10.48
C ALA A 11 -1.67 -1.73 9.04
N ALA A 12 -2.97 -1.60 8.78
CA ALA A 12 -3.48 -1.20 7.47
C ALA A 12 -3.05 0.23 7.09
N GLN A 13 -3.09 1.17 8.04
CA GLN A 13 -2.63 2.54 7.83
C GLN A 13 -1.12 2.59 7.56
N PHE A 14 -0.33 1.82 8.29
CA PHE A 14 1.10 1.70 8.08
C PHE A 14 1.42 1.18 6.67
N LEU A 15 0.80 0.07 6.26
CA LEU A 15 1.00 -0.52 4.93
C LEU A 15 0.61 0.46 3.80
N ASN A 16 -0.48 1.20 3.96
CA ASN A 16 -0.85 2.27 3.03
C ASN A 16 0.21 3.40 3.01
N GLY A 17 0.71 3.81 4.16
CA GLY A 17 1.78 4.81 4.25
C GLY A 17 3.07 4.37 3.53
N VAL A 18 3.44 3.10 3.64
CA VAL A 18 4.58 2.52 2.91
C VAL A 18 4.30 2.50 1.41
N ALA A 19 3.12 2.07 0.97
CA ALA A 19 2.73 2.05 -0.44
C ALA A 19 2.84 3.45 -1.08
N VAL A 20 2.33 4.47 -0.40
CA VAL A 20 2.42 5.87 -0.85
C VAL A 20 3.87 6.33 -0.91
N SER A 21 4.68 6.02 0.11
CA SER A 21 6.11 6.38 0.15
C SER A 21 6.89 5.76 -1.02
N VAL A 22 6.60 4.50 -1.36
CA VAL A 22 7.21 3.80 -2.50
C VAL A 22 6.86 4.49 -3.81
N VAL A 23 5.59 4.84 -4.03
CA VAL A 23 5.17 5.56 -5.24
C VAL A 23 5.81 6.95 -5.30
N ALA A 24 5.83 7.68 -4.20
CA ALA A 24 6.42 9.02 -4.15
C ALA A 24 7.92 8.99 -4.51
N THR A 25 8.68 8.06 -3.94
CA THR A 25 10.14 8.02 -4.06
C THR A 25 10.63 7.33 -5.33
N LEU A 26 9.98 6.24 -5.77
CA LEU A 26 10.45 5.42 -6.89
C LEU A 26 9.71 5.67 -8.20
N VAL A 27 8.59 6.40 -8.15
CA VAL A 27 7.81 6.75 -9.34
C VAL A 27 7.81 8.26 -9.54
N LEU A 28 7.26 9.03 -8.60
CA LEU A 28 7.04 10.47 -8.78
C LEU A 28 8.35 11.28 -8.80
N ALA A 29 9.28 11.03 -7.87
CA ALA A 29 10.55 11.77 -7.84
C ALA A 29 11.41 11.55 -9.11
N PRO A 30 11.61 10.32 -9.61
CA PRO A 30 12.33 10.09 -10.87
C PRO A 30 11.61 10.66 -12.09
N LEU A 31 10.26 10.62 -12.13
CA LEU A 31 9.47 11.23 -13.20
C LEU A 31 9.66 12.74 -13.24
N ALA A 32 9.62 13.41 -12.08
CA ALA A 32 9.86 14.85 -11.98
C ALA A 32 11.28 15.25 -12.42
N GLY A 33 12.26 14.37 -12.22
CA GLY A 33 13.64 14.57 -12.66
C GLY A 33 13.96 14.08 -14.09
N GLY A 34 12.99 13.55 -14.83
CA GLY A 34 13.20 12.99 -16.18
C GLY A 34 14.05 11.72 -16.24
N GLN A 35 14.26 11.04 -15.11
CA GLN A 35 15.12 9.86 -14.96
C GLN A 35 14.31 8.58 -14.67
N ALA A 36 13.04 8.55 -15.07
CA ALA A 36 12.18 7.40 -14.84
C ALA A 36 12.68 6.18 -15.62
N ARG A 37 13.02 5.11 -14.89
CA ARG A 37 13.41 3.82 -15.46
C ARG A 37 12.17 2.93 -15.51
N PRO A 38 11.62 2.58 -16.69
CA PRO A 38 10.32 1.92 -16.83
C PRO A 38 10.20 0.64 -15.99
N VAL A 39 11.25 -0.17 -15.94
CA VAL A 39 11.30 -1.40 -15.16
C VAL A 39 11.19 -1.14 -13.66
N VAL A 40 11.91 -0.14 -13.14
CA VAL A 40 11.88 0.23 -11.72
C VAL A 40 10.50 0.77 -11.35
N THR A 41 9.93 1.63 -12.20
CA THR A 41 8.59 2.18 -12.03
C THR A 41 7.52 1.08 -12.00
N ALA A 42 7.59 0.11 -12.92
CA ALA A 42 6.65 -1.01 -12.95
C ALA A 42 6.72 -1.88 -11.68
N ILE A 43 7.94 -2.19 -11.21
CA ILE A 43 8.15 -2.94 -9.96
C ILE A 43 7.64 -2.15 -8.76
N ALA A 44 7.91 -0.84 -8.70
CA ALA A 44 7.45 0.02 -7.61
C ALA A 44 5.92 0.10 -7.54
N ILE A 45 5.24 0.23 -8.69
CA ILE A 45 3.78 0.23 -8.77
C ILE A 45 3.22 -1.13 -8.33
N ALA A 46 3.77 -2.23 -8.84
CA ALA A 46 3.34 -3.58 -8.45
C ALA A 46 3.50 -3.81 -6.94
N GLY A 47 4.66 -3.42 -6.38
CA GLY A 47 4.92 -3.50 -4.94
C GLY A 47 3.97 -2.65 -4.11
N ALA A 48 3.70 -1.40 -4.54
CA ALA A 48 2.75 -0.53 -3.87
C ALA A 48 1.32 -1.10 -3.90
N MET A 49 0.89 -1.69 -5.02
CA MET A 49 -0.41 -2.35 -5.15
C MET A 49 -0.51 -3.57 -4.23
N MET A 50 0.55 -4.37 -4.09
CA MET A 50 0.56 -5.49 -3.14
C MET A 50 0.46 -5.02 -1.69
N LEU A 51 1.16 -3.95 -1.32
CA LEU A 51 1.07 -3.34 0.01
C LEU A 51 -0.32 -2.77 0.29
N HIS A 52 -0.94 -2.12 -0.69
CA HIS A 52 -2.30 -1.62 -0.61
C HIS A 52 -3.32 -2.76 -0.47
N ALA A 53 -3.19 -3.82 -1.26
CA ALA A 53 -4.02 -5.01 -1.15
C ALA A 53 -3.90 -5.67 0.22
N ALA A 54 -2.68 -5.79 0.75
CA ALA A 54 -2.44 -6.28 2.11
C ALA A 54 -3.10 -5.38 3.17
N ALA A 55 -3.03 -4.06 3.00
CA ALA A 55 -3.71 -3.10 3.87
C ALA A 55 -5.23 -3.30 3.86
N VAL A 56 -5.82 -3.53 2.67
CA VAL A 56 -7.25 -3.81 2.51
C VAL A 56 -7.64 -5.13 3.18
N VAL A 57 -6.85 -6.19 3.01
CA VAL A 57 -7.12 -7.51 3.64
C VAL A 57 -6.99 -7.44 5.17
N ILE A 58 -6.03 -6.68 5.69
CA ILE A 58 -5.81 -6.53 7.14
C ILE A 58 -6.88 -5.63 7.77
N GLY A 59 -7.21 -4.52 7.09
CA GLY A 59 -8.20 -3.54 7.53
C GLY A 59 -9.65 -3.99 7.28
N GLY A 60 -9.86 -4.92 6.36
CA GLY A 60 -11.17 -5.34 5.89
C GLY A 60 -11.53 -6.79 6.24
N ARG A 61 -12.52 -6.94 7.14
CA ARG A 61 -13.81 -7.50 6.74
C ARG A 61 -14.77 -6.32 6.56
N PRO A 62 -14.96 -5.78 5.34
CA PRO A 62 -16.10 -4.93 5.03
C PRO A 62 -17.19 -5.86 4.47
N GLY A 63 -18.19 -6.21 5.29
CA GLY A 63 -19.40 -6.90 4.77
C GLY A 63 -19.77 -8.25 5.40
N ALA A 64 -19.70 -8.42 6.72
CA ALA A 64 -20.35 -9.55 7.40
C ALA A 64 -21.42 -9.13 8.43
N ASP A 65 -21.89 -7.87 8.33
CA ASP A 65 -22.79 -7.26 9.31
C ASP A 65 -24.09 -6.76 8.65
N ASN A 66 -24.36 -7.13 7.39
CA ASN A 66 -25.59 -6.79 6.66
C ASN A 66 -26.24 -8.06 6.08
N HIS A 67 -26.62 -9.02 6.91
CA HIS A 67 -27.65 -10.03 6.63
C HIS A 67 -28.26 -10.51 7.95
#